data_AF-A0A7X3R4T5-F1
#
_entry.id   AF-A0A7X3R4T5-F1
#
_cell.length_a   1.000
_cell.length_b   1.000
_cell.length_c   1.000
_cell.angle_alpha   90.00
_cell.angle_beta   90.00
_cell.angle_gamma   90.00
#
_symmetry.space_group_name_H-M   'P 1'
#
loop_
_entity.id
_entity.type
_entity.pdbx_description
1 polymer ?
#
loop_
_entity_poly.entity_id
_entity_poly.type
_entity_poly.pdbx_seq_one_letter_code
_entity_poly.pdbx_strand_id
1 'polypeptide(L)'
;MPADAHPEPSEEEVRTYFETCSNWGRWGPDDSAGTVNLITPAKRREAASLVQSGRSVSCSYPLNTQGAPGNWRPAQHFMTIGPAVSADYIGLVFHGYATTHVDALCHIFWEGKM
;
A
#
# COMPACT_ATOMS: atom_id res chain seq x y z
N MET A 1 -18.67 -20.61 -22.27
CA MET A 1 -18.92 -19.22 -22.70
C MET A 1 -17.57 -18.53 -22.72
N PRO A 2 -17.12 -17.92 -23.83
CA PRO A 2 -15.97 -17.03 -23.78
C PRO A 2 -16.32 -15.91 -22.80
N ALA A 3 -15.41 -15.53 -21.92
CA ALA A 3 -15.62 -14.35 -21.08
C ALA A 3 -15.92 -13.15 -22.01
N ASP A 4 -16.94 -12.36 -21.68
CA ASP A 4 -17.26 -11.14 -22.41
C ASP A 4 -16.00 -10.26 -22.44
N ALA A 5 -15.38 -10.15 -23.62
CA ALA A 5 -14.18 -9.35 -23.78
C ALA A 5 -14.60 -7.89 -23.66
N HIS A 6 -14.33 -7.28 -22.50
CA HIS A 6 -14.40 -5.84 -22.36
C HIS A 6 -13.33 -5.22 -23.25
N PRO A 7 -13.69 -4.39 -24.24
CA PRO A 7 -12.69 -3.71 -25.06
C PRO A 7 -11.82 -2.81 -24.18
N GLU A 8 -10.53 -2.72 -24.52
CA GLU A 8 -9.63 -1.76 -23.87
C GLU A 8 -10.14 -0.34 -24.13
N PRO A 9 -10.23 0.52 -23.09
CA PRO A 9 -10.66 1.89 -23.27
C PRO A 9 -9.64 2.68 -24.11
N SER A 10 -10.14 3.59 -24.93
CA SER A 10 -9.32 4.58 -25.62
C SER A 10 -8.68 5.55 -24.62
N GLU A 11 -7.62 6.23 -25.05
CA GLU A 11 -6.97 7.26 -24.24
C GLU A 11 -7.96 8.37 -23.82
N GLU A 12 -8.85 8.79 -24.72
CA GLU A 12 -9.87 9.80 -24.45
C GLU A 12 -10.81 9.34 -23.34
N GLU A 13 -11.31 8.09 -23.40
CA GLU A 13 -12.14 7.51 -22.36
C GLU A 13 -11.41 7.47 -21.00
N VAL A 14 -10.15 7.02 -20.97
CA VAL A 14 -9.36 7.00 -19.74
C VAL A 14 -9.20 8.41 -19.14
N ARG A 15 -9.01 9.43 -19.97
CA ARG A 15 -8.94 10.83 -19.50
C ARG A 15 -10.23 11.26 -18.80
N THR A 16 -11.40 10.82 -19.29
CA THR A 16 -12.67 11.11 -18.62
C THR A 16 -12.82 10.45 -17.24
N TYR A 17 -12.09 9.37 -16.96
CA TYR A 17 -12.17 8.68 -15.67
C TYR A 17 -11.57 9.51 -14.53
N PHE A 18 -10.58 10.36 -14.80
CA PHE A 18 -10.04 11.26 -13.77
C PHE A 18 -11.09 12.23 -13.22
N GLU A 19 -12.12 12.56 -14.01
CA GLU A 19 -13.22 13.41 -13.60
C GLU A 19 -14.40 12.60 -13.05
N THR A 20 -14.79 11.55 -13.77
CA THR A 20 -16.00 10.77 -13.47
C THR A 20 -15.82 9.75 -12.35
N CYS A 21 -14.59 9.26 -12.13
CA CYS A 21 -14.25 8.28 -11.11
C CYS A 21 -13.41 8.89 -9.98
N SER A 22 -13.85 10.04 -9.46
CA SER A 22 -13.13 10.80 -8.44
C SER A 22 -13.85 10.83 -7.09
N ASN A 23 -13.07 10.89 -6.00
CA ASN A 23 -13.57 11.20 -4.65
C ASN A 23 -13.23 12.64 -4.20
N TRP A 24 -12.76 13.49 -5.11
CA TRP A 24 -12.40 14.88 -4.76
C TRP A 24 -13.59 15.62 -4.15
N GLY A 25 -13.35 16.34 -3.05
CA GLY A 25 -14.36 17.09 -2.31
C GLY A 25 -15.31 16.24 -1.46
N ARG A 26 -15.27 14.90 -1.53
CA ARG A 26 -16.17 14.00 -0.77
C ARG A 26 -16.09 14.21 0.74
N TRP A 27 -14.90 14.53 1.26
CA TRP A 27 -14.65 14.72 2.70
C TRP A 27 -14.31 16.18 3.07
N GLY A 28 -14.56 17.12 2.16
CA GLY A 28 -14.26 18.54 2.35
C GLY A 28 -12.98 19.00 1.64
N PRO A 29 -12.77 20.32 1.53
CA PRO A 29 -11.69 20.90 0.73
C PRO A 29 -10.29 20.71 1.32
N ASP A 30 -10.19 20.45 2.62
CA ASP A 30 -8.91 20.30 3.34
C ASP A 30 -8.56 18.83 3.62
N ASP A 31 -9.30 17.87 3.04
CA ASP A 31 -9.02 16.44 3.24
C ASP A 31 -7.69 16.02 2.59
N SER A 32 -6.92 15.24 3.34
CA SER A 32 -5.67 14.62 2.89
C SER A 32 -5.61 13.11 3.17
N ALA A 33 -6.68 12.54 3.72
CA ALA A 33 -6.74 11.12 4.08
C ALA A 33 -7.41 10.25 3.01
N GLY A 34 -8.30 10.82 2.18
CA GLY A 34 -8.96 10.09 1.11
C GLY A 34 -9.84 8.95 1.63
N THR A 35 -9.79 7.78 0.98
CA THR A 35 -10.65 6.64 1.34
C THR A 35 -10.37 6.05 2.72
N VAL A 36 -9.25 6.40 3.38
CA VAL A 36 -9.00 6.06 4.79
C VAL A 36 -10.09 6.62 5.70
N ASN A 37 -10.76 7.70 5.31
CA ASN A 37 -11.93 8.25 6.00
C ASN A 37 -13.10 7.25 6.12
N LEU A 38 -13.15 6.21 5.29
CA LEU A 38 -14.14 5.13 5.39
C LEU A 38 -13.89 4.18 6.59
N ILE A 39 -12.69 4.21 7.18
CA ILE A 39 -12.32 3.39 8.34
C ILE A 39 -12.82 4.06 9.64
N THR A 40 -14.14 4.06 9.81
CA THR A 40 -14.81 4.69 10.96
C THR A 40 -14.63 3.89 12.26
N PRO A 41 -14.85 4.50 13.44
CA PRO A 41 -14.87 3.77 14.72
C PRO A 41 -15.88 2.60 14.75
N ALA A 42 -17.03 2.76 14.10
CA ALA A 42 -18.02 1.69 13.98
C ALA A 42 -17.48 0.52 13.15
N LYS A 43 -16.85 0.80 12.01
CA LYS A 43 -16.28 -0.24 11.15
C LYS A 43 -15.09 -0.96 11.81
N ARG A 44 -14.28 -0.26 12.62
CA ARG A 44 -13.23 -0.87 13.45
C ARG A 44 -13.82 -1.85 14.48
N ARG A 45 -14.92 -1.48 15.17
CA ARG A 45 -15.60 -2.39 16.11
C ARG A 45 -16.16 -3.62 15.43
N GLU A 46 -16.76 -3.46 14.26
CA GLU A 46 -17.27 -4.57 13.46
C GLU A 46 -16.14 -5.52 13.05
N ALA A 47 -15.03 -5.00 12.52
CA ALA A 47 -13.87 -5.81 12.18
C ALA A 47 -13.31 -6.56 13.40
N ALA A 48 -13.22 -5.91 14.55
CA ALA A 48 -12.78 -6.55 15.79
C ALA A 48 -13.70 -7.70 16.23
N SER A 49 -15.02 -7.57 16.01
CA SER A 49 -15.99 -8.62 16.34
C SER A 49 -15.87 -9.90 15.49
N LEU A 50 -15.13 -9.85 14.37
CA LEU A 50 -14.87 -11.03 13.53
C LEU A 50 -13.81 -11.96 14.11
N VAL A 51 -13.04 -11.54 15.12
CA VAL A 51 -12.03 -12.37 15.76
C VAL A 51 -12.70 -13.46 16.59
N GLN A 52 -12.56 -14.72 16.18
CA GLN A 52 -13.13 -15.87 16.89
C GLN A 52 -12.07 -16.73 17.60
N SER A 53 -10.98 -17.09 16.90
CA SER A 53 -9.96 -18.01 17.42
C SER A 53 -8.69 -17.34 17.94
N GLY A 54 -8.50 -16.04 17.65
CA GLY A 54 -7.26 -15.33 17.95
C GLY A 54 -6.04 -15.74 17.11
N ARG A 55 -6.21 -16.62 16.10
CA ARG A 55 -5.11 -16.99 15.21
C ARG A 55 -4.68 -15.80 14.35
N SER A 56 -3.40 -15.44 14.43
CA SER A 56 -2.78 -14.42 13.56
C SER A 56 -2.10 -15.07 12.36
N VAL A 57 -2.19 -14.43 11.19
CA VAL A 57 -1.47 -14.79 9.97
C VAL A 57 -0.76 -13.55 9.48
N SER A 58 0.56 -13.62 9.30
CA SER A 58 1.29 -12.48 8.74
C SER A 58 1.03 -12.34 7.25
N CYS A 59 0.71 -11.12 6.81
CA CYS A 59 0.65 -10.75 5.40
C CYS A 59 1.94 -10.05 4.91
N SER A 60 2.97 -9.96 5.75
CA SER A 60 4.25 -9.36 5.38
C SER A 60 5.13 -10.36 4.64
N TYR A 61 5.76 -9.92 3.57
CA TYR A 61 6.89 -10.62 2.97
C TYR A 61 8.14 -10.43 3.86
N PRO A 62 9.00 -11.45 4.02
CA PRO A 62 10.26 -11.30 4.73
C PRO A 62 11.13 -10.19 4.13
N LEU A 63 11.86 -9.44 4.97
CA LEU A 63 12.81 -8.43 4.51
C LEU A 63 13.98 -9.12 3.79
N ASN A 64 13.87 -9.21 2.46
CA ASN A 64 14.82 -9.96 1.65
C ASN A 64 16.10 -9.14 1.40
N THR A 65 17.20 -9.59 1.99
CA THR A 65 18.53 -8.98 1.84
C THR A 65 19.31 -9.48 0.62
N GLN A 66 18.75 -10.40 -0.15
CA GLN A 66 19.37 -10.95 -1.36
C GLN A 66 18.76 -10.34 -2.62
N GLY A 67 19.62 -9.76 -3.47
CA GLY A 67 19.22 -9.24 -4.77
C GLY A 67 18.83 -10.36 -5.74
N ALA A 68 17.74 -10.15 -6.48
CA ALA A 68 17.19 -11.10 -7.47
C ALA A 68 16.26 -10.35 -8.45
N PRO A 69 15.82 -10.97 -9.56
CA PRO A 69 14.72 -10.40 -10.36
C PRO A 69 13.49 -10.08 -9.49
N GLY A 70 13.02 -8.85 -9.54
CA GLY A 70 11.94 -8.35 -8.67
C GLY A 70 12.41 -7.79 -7.31
N ASN A 71 13.67 -8.01 -6.93
CA ASN A 71 14.33 -7.42 -5.75
C ASN A 71 15.65 -6.73 -6.14
N TRP A 72 15.56 -5.65 -6.92
CA TRP A 72 16.72 -4.89 -7.39
C TRP A 72 17.39 -4.03 -6.32
N ARG A 73 16.66 -3.75 -5.23
CA ARG A 73 17.09 -2.92 -4.10
C ARG A 73 16.81 -3.69 -2.80
N PRO A 74 17.58 -4.76 -2.53
CA PRO A 74 17.34 -5.61 -1.37
C PRO A 74 17.43 -4.84 -0.06
N ALA A 75 16.73 -5.36 0.94
CA ALA A 75 16.81 -4.86 2.30
C ALA A 75 18.25 -4.91 2.80
N GLN A 76 18.60 -3.97 3.67
CA GLN A 76 19.86 -3.98 4.40
C GLN A 76 19.53 -4.35 5.84
N HIS A 77 20.27 -5.30 6.41
CA HIS A 77 20.19 -5.64 7.83
C HIS A 77 21.61 -5.83 8.36
N PHE A 78 22.04 -4.92 9.22
CA PHE A 78 23.34 -4.99 9.88
C PHE A 78 23.11 -5.05 11.38
N MET A 79 23.73 -6.03 12.04
CA MET A 79 23.65 -6.20 13.49
C MET A 79 25.00 -5.89 14.12
N THR A 80 25.00 -5.03 15.14
CA THR A 80 26.15 -4.81 16.03
C THR A 80 25.91 -5.58 17.32
N ILE A 81 26.84 -6.45 17.70
CA ILE A 81 26.75 -7.25 18.93
C ILE A 81 27.81 -6.78 19.91
N GLY A 82 27.39 -6.27 21.05
CA GLY A 82 28.26 -5.90 22.17
C GLY A 82 28.10 -6.85 23.36
N PRO A 83 28.97 -6.74 24.38
CA PRO A 83 28.98 -7.64 25.54
C PRO A 83 27.73 -7.54 26.44
N ALA A 84 26.94 -6.47 26.33
CA ALA A 84 25.72 -6.25 27.13
C ALA A 84 24.48 -5.89 26.29
N VAL A 85 24.66 -5.48 25.03
CA VAL A 85 23.58 -5.02 24.16
C VAL A 85 23.90 -5.33 22.71
N SER A 86 22.87 -5.65 21.93
CA SER A 86 22.95 -5.70 20.47
C SER A 86 22.03 -4.64 19.88
N ALA A 87 22.38 -4.15 18.69
CA ALA A 87 21.59 -3.16 17.96
C ALA A 87 21.51 -3.54 16.47
N ASP A 88 20.37 -3.26 15.87
CA ASP A 88 20.12 -3.47 14.45
C ASP A 88 20.07 -2.14 13.69
N TYR A 89 20.63 -2.12 12.49
CA TYR A 89 20.29 -1.18 11.44
C TYR A 89 19.51 -1.93 10.37
N ILE A 90 18.33 -1.40 10.01
CA ILE A 90 17.51 -1.92 8.92
C ILE A 90 17.31 -0.80 7.91
N GLY A 91 17.74 -1.02 6.67
CA GLY A 91 17.55 -0.11 5.55
C GLY A 91 16.60 -0.72 4.51
N LEU A 92 15.61 0.04 4.07
CA LEU A 92 14.60 -0.42 3.11
C LEU A 92 14.35 0.62 2.03
N VAL A 93 14.23 0.15 0.79
CA VAL A 93 13.58 0.89 -0.28
C VAL A 93 12.19 0.29 -0.44
N PHE A 94 11.17 1.03 -0.03
CA PHE A 94 9.81 0.49 0.07
C PHE A 94 9.14 0.28 -1.28
N HIS A 95 9.45 1.11 -2.29
CA HIS A 95 8.89 0.96 -3.62
C HIS A 95 9.57 -0.16 -4.42
N GLY A 96 8.76 -1.10 -4.90
CA GLY A 96 9.17 -2.31 -5.61
C GLY A 96 8.31 -3.52 -5.23
N TYR A 97 8.69 -4.71 -5.67
CA TYR A 97 7.90 -5.92 -5.44
C TYR A 97 8.33 -6.74 -4.22
N ALA A 98 9.49 -6.43 -3.64
CA ALA A 98 10.15 -7.28 -2.65
C ALA A 98 9.86 -6.90 -1.18
N THR A 99 9.18 -5.77 -0.94
CA THR A 99 8.88 -5.26 0.39
C THR A 99 7.38 -5.03 0.50
N THR A 100 6.73 -5.60 1.51
CA THR A 100 5.32 -5.26 1.80
C THR A 100 5.23 -3.82 2.29
N HIS A 101 4.45 -2.98 1.60
CA HIS A 101 4.28 -1.56 1.92
C HIS A 101 2.87 -1.09 1.54
N VAL A 102 2.55 0.14 1.94
CA VAL A 102 1.36 0.88 1.51
C VAL A 102 1.84 2.16 0.87
N ASP A 103 1.40 2.41 -0.36
CA ASP A 103 1.66 3.67 -1.05
C ASP A 103 0.68 4.74 -0.57
N ALA A 104 1.21 5.86 -0.10
CA ALA A 104 0.40 7.03 0.27
C ALA A 104 -0.19 7.68 -0.98
N LEU A 105 -1.24 8.51 -0.81
CA LEU A 105 -1.88 9.23 -1.91
C LEU A 105 -0.88 10.05 -2.74
N CYS A 106 0.16 10.58 -2.08
CA CYS A 106 1.20 11.36 -2.72
C CYS A 106 2.21 10.56 -3.55
N HIS A 107 2.04 9.24 -3.67
CA HIS A 107 2.99 8.38 -4.40
C HIS A 107 2.90 8.58 -5.92
N ILE A 108 1.70 8.71 -6.48
CA ILE A 108 1.45 8.89 -7.91
C ILE A 108 0.35 9.93 -8.08
N PHE A 109 0.56 10.87 -9.00
CA PHE A 109 -0.37 11.97 -9.29
C PHE A 109 -0.36 12.28 -10.78
N TRP A 110 -1.45 12.87 -11.28
CA TRP A 110 -1.63 13.22 -12.69
C TRP A 110 -1.76 14.74 -12.84
N GLU A 111 -0.98 15.35 -13.74
CA GLU A 111 -1.00 16.81 -13.97
C GLU A 111 -0.87 17.66 -12.68
N GLY A 112 -0.09 17.18 -11.71
CA GLY A 112 0.11 17.85 -10.43
C GLY A 112 -1.07 17.74 -9.45
N LYS A 113 -2.10 16.96 -9.79
CA LYS A 113 -3.26 16.67 -8.96
C LYS A 113 -3.13 15.30 -8.30
N MET A 114 -3.17 15.30 -6.97
CA MET A 114 -3.15 14.12 -6.10
C MET A 114 -4.56 13.61 -5.81
#